data_AF-A0A3L7PM90-F1
#
_entry.id   AF-A0A3L7PM90-F1
#
_cell.length_a   1.000
_cell.length_b   1.000
_cell.length_c   1.000
_cell.angle_alpha   90.00
_cell.angle_beta   90.00
_cell.angle_gamma   90.00
#
_symmetry.space_group_name_H-M   'P 1'
#
loop_
_entity.id
_entity.type
_entity.pdbx_description
1 polymer ?
#
loop_
_entity_poly.entity_id
_entity_poly.type
_entity_poly.pdbx_seq_one_letter_code
_entity_poly.pdbx_strand_id
1 'polypeptide(L)'
;MSNELQTLVQQAIDSGRFKDASIAGQTVRCRAKDASAEAWYVIDKADGHWSIALETPDRWLSESIEGDMLEGRDTAEELVDDELVNLDFPNRCPQVKHYRDDAKVYVFRSRVPLEGIADETAGVATYLLAFEAAFSQLGDMQENAGA
;
A
#
# COMPACT_ATOMS: atom_id res chain seq x y z
N MET A 1 12.68 19.86 1.41
CA MET A 1 12.09 18.59 0.93
C MET A 1 13.11 17.51 1.20
N SER A 2 12.73 16.40 1.86
CA SER A 2 13.67 15.30 2.14
C SER A 2 13.97 14.53 0.85
N ASN A 3 15.25 14.22 0.62
CA ASN A 3 15.71 13.48 -0.55
C ASN A 3 15.01 12.10 -0.66
N GLU A 4 14.75 11.47 0.48
CA GLU A 4 14.07 10.17 0.60
C GLU A 4 12.67 10.17 -0.04
N LEU A 5 11.82 11.16 0.25
CA LEU A 5 10.46 11.20 -0.30
C LEU A 5 10.46 11.44 -1.82
N GLN A 6 11.44 12.18 -2.34
CA GLN A 6 11.59 12.38 -3.77
C GLN A 6 12.00 11.08 -4.48
N THR A 7 12.93 10.33 -3.88
CA THR A 7 13.31 9.00 -4.37
C THR A 7 12.12 8.05 -4.39
N LEU A 8 11.31 8.02 -3.32
CA LEU A 8 10.11 7.18 -3.25
C LEU A 8 9.08 7.54 -4.32
N VAL A 9 8.83 8.83 -4.57
CA VAL A 9 7.96 9.26 -5.68
C VAL A 9 8.51 8.77 -7.02
N GLN A 10 9.81 8.95 -7.26
CA GLN A 10 10.41 8.55 -8.53
C GLN A 10 10.31 7.03 -8.73
N GLN A 11 10.61 6.24 -7.71
CA GLN A 11 10.47 4.77 -7.75
C GLN A 11 9.02 4.33 -7.97
N ALA A 12 8.05 5.01 -7.35
CA ALA A 12 6.63 4.76 -7.59
C ALA A 12 6.24 5.07 -9.05
N ILE A 13 6.69 6.20 -9.61
CA ILE A 13 6.46 6.54 -11.02
C ILE A 13 7.08 5.50 -11.95
N ASP A 14 8.35 5.16 -11.73
CA ASP A 14 9.12 4.23 -12.57
C ASP A 14 8.54 2.81 -12.57
N SER A 15 7.80 2.43 -11.52
CA SER A 15 7.12 1.14 -11.43
C SER A 15 5.95 0.99 -12.41
N GLY A 16 5.32 2.09 -12.84
CA GLY A 16 4.13 2.09 -13.70
C GLY A 16 2.85 1.50 -13.08
N ARG A 17 2.88 1.16 -11.77
CA ARG A 17 1.77 0.56 -11.02
C ARG A 17 0.73 1.57 -10.52
N PHE A 18 1.12 2.83 -10.39
CA PHE A 18 0.25 3.91 -9.89
C PHE A 18 -0.21 4.83 -11.02
N LYS A 19 -1.39 5.45 -10.86
CA LYS A 19 -1.88 6.47 -11.81
C LYS A 19 -1.12 7.79 -11.70
N ASP A 20 -0.79 8.19 -10.47
CA ASP A 20 0.09 9.30 -10.18
C ASP A 20 0.80 9.05 -8.84
N ALA A 21 1.90 9.77 -8.59
CA ALA A 21 2.57 9.80 -7.31
C ALA A 21 3.08 11.21 -7.02
N SER A 22 2.91 11.69 -5.79
CA SER A 22 3.31 13.04 -5.38
C SER A 22 3.60 13.14 -3.90
N ILE A 23 4.29 14.21 -3.48
CA ILE A 23 4.52 14.54 -2.07
C ILE A 23 3.41 15.47 -1.59
N ALA A 24 2.77 15.13 -0.48
CA ALA A 24 1.81 15.97 0.24
C ALA A 24 2.31 16.22 1.67
N GLY A 25 2.99 17.35 1.89
CA GLY A 25 3.60 17.64 3.19
C GLY A 25 4.78 16.71 3.48
N GLN A 26 4.60 15.79 4.45
CA GLN A 26 5.62 14.80 4.84
C GLN A 26 5.28 13.37 4.38
N THR A 27 4.29 13.22 3.50
CA THR A 27 3.86 11.92 2.99
C THR A 27 4.08 11.83 1.48
N VAL A 28 4.26 10.61 0.99
CA VAL A 28 4.12 10.29 -0.42
C VAL A 28 2.73 9.70 -0.62
N ARG A 29 1.99 10.19 -1.60
CA ARG A 29 0.69 9.66 -1.99
C ARG A 29 0.77 9.16 -3.43
N CYS A 30 0.40 7.90 -3.63
CA CYS A 30 0.35 7.24 -4.92
C CYS A 30 -1.10 6.83 -5.22
N ARG A 31 -1.68 7.36 -6.29
CA ARG A 31 -3.07 7.04 -6.64
C ARG A 31 -3.17 5.63 -7.20
N ALA A 32 -4.10 4.84 -6.67
CA ALA A 32 -4.42 3.53 -7.23
C ALA A 32 -4.84 3.68 -8.70
N LYS A 33 -4.36 2.77 -9.54
CA LYS A 33 -4.43 2.96 -11.00
C LYS A 33 -5.79 2.65 -11.57
N ASP A 34 -6.30 1.47 -11.23
CA ASP A 34 -7.46 0.84 -11.86
C ASP A 34 -8.63 0.63 -10.89
N ALA A 35 -8.57 1.25 -9.70
CA ALA A 35 -9.61 1.15 -8.69
C ALA A 35 -10.91 1.82 -9.17
N SER A 36 -12.04 1.18 -8.90
CA SER A 36 -13.39 1.64 -9.27
C SER A 36 -13.82 2.93 -8.55
N ALA A 37 -13.19 3.21 -7.40
CA ALA A 37 -13.39 4.42 -6.61
C ALA A 37 -12.05 5.05 -6.21
N GLU A 38 -12.09 6.21 -5.55
CA GLU A 38 -10.88 6.89 -5.09
C GLU A 38 -10.13 6.03 -4.06
N ALA A 39 -8.88 5.69 -4.36
CA ALA A 39 -8.00 4.97 -3.46
C ALA A 39 -6.55 5.46 -3.60
N TRP A 40 -5.84 5.51 -2.48
CA TRP A 40 -4.48 6.03 -2.39
C TRP A 40 -3.60 5.11 -1.56
N TYR A 41 -2.42 4.80 -2.07
CA TYR A 41 -1.33 4.23 -1.30
C TYR A 41 -0.52 5.37 -0.70
N VAL A 42 -0.37 5.40 0.61
CA VAL A 42 0.23 6.51 1.36
C VAL A 42 1.40 6.02 2.17
N ILE A 43 2.55 6.68 2.00
CA ILE A 43 3.77 6.44 2.76
C ILE A 43 3.96 7.61 3.72
N ASP A 44 4.15 7.31 5.00
CA ASP A 44 4.54 8.31 5.99
C ASP A 44 5.65 7.79 6.91
N LYS A 45 6.36 8.72 7.54
CA LYS A 45 7.36 8.44 8.57
C LYS A 45 6.98 9.17 9.85
N ALA A 46 6.67 8.41 10.89
CA ALA A 46 6.31 8.92 12.22
C ALA A 46 7.14 8.22 13.29
N ASP A 47 7.64 8.96 14.27
CA ASP A 47 8.44 8.42 15.38
C ASP A 47 9.64 7.56 14.93
N GLY A 48 10.24 7.91 13.80
CA GLY A 48 11.37 7.18 13.21
C GLY A 48 10.98 5.90 12.45
N HIS A 49 9.70 5.60 12.33
CA HIS A 49 9.20 4.40 11.65
C HIS A 49 8.43 4.76 10.38
N TRP A 50 8.69 4.00 9.31
CA TRP A 50 7.93 4.09 8.06
C TRP A 50 6.65 3.25 8.15
N SER A 51 5.57 3.76 7.57
CA SER A 51 4.31 3.06 7.40
C SER A 51 3.79 3.20 5.98
N ILE A 52 3.06 2.20 5.52
CA ILE A 52 2.30 2.22 4.27
C ILE A 52 0.83 1.95 4.58
N ALA A 53 -0.04 2.69 3.91
CA ALA A 53 -1.48 2.52 4.02
C ALA A 53 -2.15 2.53 2.66
N LEU A 54 -3.23 1.74 2.51
CA LEU A 54 -4.26 1.96 1.50
C LEU A 54 -5.40 2.76 2.14
N GLU A 55 -5.72 3.90 1.56
CA GLU A 55 -6.76 4.82 2.01
C GLU A 55 -7.87 4.94 0.96
N THR A 56 -9.14 4.81 1.37
CA THR A 56 -10.29 5.14 0.52
C THR A 56 -11.43 5.78 1.33
N PRO A 57 -12.06 6.87 0.86
CA PRO A 57 -13.29 7.37 1.46
C PRO A 57 -14.51 6.51 1.08
N ASP A 58 -14.38 5.64 0.08
CA ASP A 58 -15.48 4.83 -0.43
C ASP A 58 -15.69 3.58 0.43
N ARG A 59 -16.89 3.48 0.99
CA ARG A 59 -17.28 2.36 1.85
C ARG A 59 -17.39 1.05 1.07
N TRP A 60 -17.93 1.10 -0.14
CA TRP A 60 -18.19 -0.11 -0.94
C TRP A 60 -16.87 -0.71 -1.40
N LEU A 61 -15.91 0.12 -1.80
CA LEU A 61 -14.57 -0.34 -2.14
C LEU A 61 -13.92 -1.05 -0.93
N SER A 62 -13.95 -0.43 0.26
CA SER A 62 -13.42 -1.07 1.47
C SER A 62 -14.12 -2.41 1.78
N GLU A 63 -15.45 -2.45 1.73
CA GLU A 63 -16.22 -3.67 2.02
C GLU A 63 -15.95 -4.77 0.97
N SER A 64 -15.73 -4.43 -0.29
CA SER A 64 -15.38 -5.40 -1.35
C SER A 64 -14.01 -6.05 -1.09
N ILE A 65 -13.02 -5.26 -0.68
CA ILE A 65 -11.68 -5.75 -0.32
C ILE A 65 -11.77 -6.72 0.87
N GLU A 66 -12.52 -6.37 1.91
CA GLU A 66 -12.75 -7.25 3.06
C GLU A 66 -13.50 -8.53 2.67
N GLY A 67 -14.47 -8.42 1.76
CA GLY A 67 -15.21 -9.56 1.21
C GLY A 67 -14.28 -10.58 0.56
N ASP A 68 -13.42 -10.13 -0.35
CA ASP A 68 -12.50 -11.01 -1.07
C ASP A 68 -11.50 -11.70 -0.14
N MET A 69 -10.97 -11.01 0.87
CA MET A 69 -10.10 -11.64 1.88
C MET A 69 -10.83 -12.72 2.67
N LEU A 70 -12.09 -12.47 3.07
CA LEU A 70 -12.91 -13.46 3.78
C LEU A 70 -13.23 -14.68 2.92
N GLU A 71 -13.49 -14.49 1.62
CA GLU A 71 -13.80 -15.55 0.67
C GLU A 71 -12.57 -16.39 0.31
N GLY A 72 -11.44 -15.74 0.01
CA GLY A 72 -10.16 -16.38 -0.26
C GLY A 72 -9.60 -17.12 0.96
N ARG A 73 -10.00 -16.69 2.18
CA ARG A 73 -9.50 -17.16 3.48
C ARG A 73 -8.05 -16.78 3.74
N ASP A 74 -7.57 -15.74 3.08
CA ASP A 74 -6.24 -15.17 3.27
C ASP A 74 -6.35 -13.82 3.99
N THR A 75 -5.45 -13.60 4.93
CA THR A 75 -5.30 -12.30 5.59
C THR A 75 -4.52 -11.32 4.72
N ALA A 76 -4.68 -10.01 4.96
CA ALA A 76 -3.90 -8.99 4.27
C ALA A 76 -2.39 -9.21 4.47
N GLU A 77 -1.98 -9.67 5.65
CA GLU A 77 -0.60 -10.01 5.98
C GLU A 77 -0.06 -11.14 5.10
N GLU A 78 -0.83 -12.22 4.91
CA GLU A 78 -0.44 -13.35 4.07
C GLU A 78 -0.31 -12.95 2.60
N LEU A 79 -1.26 -12.18 2.08
CA LEU A 79 -1.22 -11.67 0.72
C LEU A 79 -0.01 -10.75 0.48
N VAL A 80 0.28 -9.84 1.41
CA VAL A 80 1.45 -8.98 1.31
C VAL A 80 2.75 -9.78 1.47
N ASP A 81 2.78 -10.79 2.36
CA ASP A 81 3.94 -11.66 2.54
C ASP A 81 4.31 -12.43 1.27
N ASP A 82 3.33 -12.94 0.54
CA ASP A 82 3.57 -13.65 -0.72
C ASP A 82 4.25 -12.73 -1.76
N GLU A 83 3.80 -11.47 -1.85
CA GLU A 83 4.42 -10.49 -2.74
C GLU A 83 5.81 -10.02 -2.25
N LEU A 84 6.02 -9.93 -0.94
CA LEU A 84 7.34 -9.64 -0.36
C LEU A 84 8.35 -10.75 -0.67
N VAL A 85 7.93 -12.01 -0.63
CA VAL A 85 8.75 -13.15 -1.05
C VAL A 85 9.14 -13.04 -2.52
N ASN A 86 8.20 -12.68 -3.40
CA ASN A 86 8.48 -12.48 -4.83
C ASN A 86 9.49 -11.36 -5.11
N LEU A 87 9.62 -10.39 -4.21
CA LEU A 87 10.53 -9.25 -4.32
C LEU A 87 11.83 -9.43 -3.51
N ASP A 88 12.12 -10.65 -3.03
CA ASP A 88 13.29 -10.98 -2.21
C ASP A 88 13.41 -10.10 -0.94
N PHE A 89 12.28 -9.64 -0.40
CA PHE A 89 12.28 -8.81 0.79
C PHE A 89 12.46 -9.68 2.05
N PRO A 90 13.42 -9.36 2.94
CA PRO A 90 13.90 -10.31 3.96
C PRO A 90 12.97 -10.46 5.17
N ASN A 91 12.02 -9.53 5.34
CA ASN A 91 11.18 -9.44 6.53
C ASN A 91 9.71 -9.69 6.18
N ARG A 92 8.93 -10.15 7.16
CA ARG A 92 7.50 -10.45 7.01
C ARG A 92 6.64 -9.23 7.29
N CYS A 93 5.50 -9.13 6.60
CA CYS A 93 4.46 -8.15 6.81
C CYS A 93 3.99 -8.15 8.28
N PRO A 94 4.14 -7.03 9.01
CA PRO A 94 3.51 -6.88 10.30
C PRO A 94 2.00 -6.76 10.15
N GLN A 95 1.28 -6.85 11.28
CA GLN A 95 -0.18 -6.72 11.29
C GLN A 95 -0.67 -5.51 10.48
N VAL A 96 -1.57 -5.77 9.53
CA VAL A 96 -2.31 -4.77 8.77
C VAL A 96 -3.52 -4.39 9.59
N LYS A 97 -3.52 -3.17 10.13
CA LYS A 97 -4.67 -2.64 10.85
C LYS A 97 -5.68 -2.09 9.86
N HIS A 98 -6.94 -2.50 10.01
CA HIS A 98 -8.06 -1.89 9.30
C HIS A 98 -8.92 -1.07 10.27
N TYR A 99 -9.19 0.17 9.91
CA TYR A 99 -10.02 1.08 10.71
C TYR A 99 -10.59 2.20 9.84
N ARG A 100 -11.53 2.94 10.43
CA ARG A 100 -12.02 4.20 9.86
C ARG A 100 -11.49 5.36 10.69
N ASP A 101 -10.79 6.29 10.05
CA ASP A 101 -10.19 7.43 10.75
C ASP A 101 -11.22 8.53 11.09
N ASP A 102 -10.76 9.58 11.78
CA ASP A 102 -11.60 10.72 12.17
C ASP A 102 -12.12 11.53 10.97
N ALA A 103 -11.41 11.47 9.84
CA ALA A 103 -11.84 12.05 8.56
C ALA A 103 -12.84 11.16 7.81
N LYS A 104 -13.23 10.03 8.39
CA LYS A 104 -14.16 9.04 7.85
C LYS A 104 -13.62 8.26 6.64
N VAL A 105 -12.30 8.22 6.49
CA VAL A 105 -11.58 7.43 5.47
C VAL A 105 -11.34 6.02 6.02
N TYR A 106 -11.55 5.01 5.19
CA TYR A 106 -11.21 3.61 5.49
C TYR A 106 -9.73 3.38 5.18
N VAL A 107 -9.02 2.76 6.10
CA VAL A 107 -7.56 2.65 6.08
C VAL A 107 -7.14 1.22 6.38
N PHE A 108 -6.32 0.64 5.49
CA PHE A 108 -5.53 -0.56 5.74
C PHE A 108 -4.07 -0.15 5.91
N ARG A 109 -3.49 -0.30 7.10
CA ARG A 109 -2.16 0.25 7.41
C ARG A 109 -1.24 -0.78 8.05
N SER A 110 0.00 -0.85 7.55
CA SER A 110 1.07 -1.63 8.17
C SER A 110 2.35 -0.81 8.33
N ARG A 111 3.17 -1.21 9.30
CA ARG A 111 4.52 -0.68 9.49
C ARG A 111 5.46 -1.38 8.51
N VAL A 112 6.42 -0.64 7.96
CA VAL A 112 7.48 -1.25 7.16
C VAL A 112 8.55 -1.87 8.07
N PRO A 113 8.82 -3.18 8.02
CA PRO A 113 9.81 -3.84 8.86
C PRO A 113 11.20 -3.72 8.22
N LEU A 114 11.96 -2.69 8.64
CA LEU A 114 13.26 -2.33 8.05
C LEU A 114 14.46 -2.88 8.82
N GLU A 115 14.22 -3.75 9.81
CA GLU A 115 15.27 -4.35 10.61
C GLU A 115 16.28 -5.09 9.71
N GLY A 116 17.57 -4.70 9.78
CA GLY A 116 18.64 -5.30 8.96
C GLY A 116 18.72 -4.81 7.51
N ILE A 117 17.86 -3.88 7.09
CA ILE A 117 17.90 -3.29 5.74
C ILE A 117 18.83 -2.07 5.75
N ALA A 118 19.87 -2.10 4.90
CA ALA A 118 20.88 -1.03 4.85
C ALA A 118 20.35 0.25 4.16
N ASP A 119 19.56 0.10 3.11
CA ASP A 119 18.88 1.21 2.42
C ASP A 119 17.39 1.18 2.77
N GLU A 120 17.02 1.92 3.81
CA GLU A 120 15.63 2.03 4.26
C GLU A 120 14.70 2.53 3.15
N THR A 121 15.17 3.46 2.31
CA THR A 121 14.32 4.06 1.27
C THR A 121 13.98 3.03 0.20
N ALA A 122 14.99 2.26 -0.25
CA ALA A 122 14.76 1.14 -1.16
C ALA A 122 13.85 0.07 -0.53
N GLY A 123 14.03 -0.23 0.76
CA GLY A 123 13.16 -1.17 1.48
C GLY A 123 11.71 -0.72 1.54
N VAL A 124 11.45 0.57 1.80
CA VAL A 124 10.10 1.15 1.78
C VAL A 124 9.48 1.08 0.39
N ALA A 125 10.25 1.36 -0.66
CA ALA A 125 9.75 1.24 -2.03
C ALA A 125 9.40 -0.20 -2.39
N THR A 126 10.23 -1.18 -2.06
CA THR A 126 9.91 -2.60 -2.26
C THR A 126 8.63 -2.99 -1.52
N TYR A 127 8.50 -2.57 -0.26
CA TYR A 127 7.30 -2.85 0.53
C TYR A 127 6.04 -2.19 -0.05
N LEU A 128 6.16 -0.96 -0.58
CA LEU A 128 5.07 -0.30 -1.30
C LEU A 128 4.60 -1.12 -2.51
N LEU A 129 5.53 -1.66 -3.30
CA LEU A 129 5.20 -2.45 -4.47
C LEU A 129 4.54 -3.79 -4.09
N ALA A 130 4.98 -4.44 -3.01
CA ALA A 130 4.32 -5.63 -2.49
C ALA A 130 2.91 -5.32 -1.98
N PHE A 131 2.75 -4.25 -1.21
CA PHE A 131 1.46 -3.82 -0.68
C PHE A 131 0.48 -3.44 -1.79
N GLU A 132 0.96 -2.74 -2.82
CA GLU A 132 0.15 -2.46 -4.01
C GLU A 132 -0.21 -3.73 -4.77
N ALA A 133 0.76 -4.62 -5.03
CA ALA A 133 0.51 -5.87 -5.74
C ALA A 133 -0.57 -6.71 -5.05
N ALA A 134 -0.49 -6.88 -3.72
CA ALA A 134 -1.47 -7.62 -2.94
C ALA A 134 -2.87 -6.98 -2.99
N PHE A 135 -2.99 -5.69 -2.66
CA PHE A 135 -4.30 -5.02 -2.58
C PHE A 135 -4.91 -4.73 -3.96
N SER A 136 -4.09 -4.61 -5.01
CA SER A 136 -4.59 -4.37 -6.38
C SER A 136 -5.46 -5.52 -6.89
N GLN A 137 -5.31 -6.72 -6.35
CA GLN A 137 -6.07 -7.92 -6.76
C GLN A 137 -7.37 -8.11 -5.96
N LEU A 138 -7.68 -7.23 -5.00
CA LEU A 138 -8.79 -7.39 -4.08
C LEU A 138 -9.95 -6.45 -4.38
N GLY A 139 -11.16 -6.98 -4.26
CA GLY A 139 -12.40 -6.25 -4.45
C GLY A 139 -12.42 -5.53 -5.78
N ASP A 140 -12.99 -4.32 -5.77
CA ASP A 140 -13.08 -3.50 -6.98
C ASP A 140 -11.82 -2.63 -7.21
N MET A 141 -10.62 -3.07 -6.78
CA MET A 141 -9.34 -2.37 -7.00
C MET A 141 -8.79 -2.50 -8.42
N GLN A 142 -9.32 -3.45 -9.19
CA GLN A 142 -9.19 -3.50 -10.64
C GLN A 142 -10.58 -3.42 -11.24
N GLU A 143 -10.75 -2.65 -12.30
CA GLU A 143 -11.90 -2.84 -13.18
C GLU A 143 -11.88 -4.30 -13.63
N ASN A 144 -12.85 -5.09 -13.18
CA ASN A 144 -13.13 -6.40 -13.75
C ASN A 144 -13.27 -6.18 -15.25
N ALA A 145 -12.25 -6.57 -16.01
CA ALA A 145 -12.30 -6.60 -17.46
C ALA A 145 -13.29 -7.70 -17.84
N GLY A 146 -14.58 -7.38 -17.78
CA GLY A 146 -15.65 -8.21 -18.28
C GLY A 146 -15.42 -8.43 -19.77
N ALA A 147 -14.95 -9.62 -20.11
CA ALA A 147 -15.01 -10.19 -21.45
C ALA A 147 -15.89 -11.44 -21.40
#